data_AF-A0A091M5W3-F1
#
_entry.id   AF-A0A091M5W3-F1
#
_cell.length_a   1.000
_cell.length_b   1.000
_cell.length_c   1.000
_cell.angle_alpha   90.00
_cell.angle_beta   90.00
_cell.angle_gamma   90.00
#
_symmetry.space_group_name_H-M   'P 1'
#
loop_
_entity.id
_entity.type
_entity.pdbx_description
1 polymer ?
#
loop_
_entity_poly.entity_id
_entity_poly.type
_entity_poly.pdbx_seq_one_letter_code
_entity_poly.pdbx_strand_id
1 'polypeptide(L)'
;LPADFKDNLSKVYEAIEESDFLAIDGEFSGISDGPSVSALTNGFDTPEERYQKLKKHSMDFLLFQFGLCTFKYDHTEERYIMKSFNFYIFPKPFNRSSPDVKFVCQSSSIDFLANQGFDFNKVFRNGIPYLNQEEERQLREQYDEKRSQANGAGSLSYISPNATKCPVTIPEDQKKFIEKVVEQIEDLLKNEENESLELEPCTGFQRKLIYQTLSWKYPKGIHVETLESDKKERYIVISKVNEEERKRREQQKQAKEQEELNDAVGFSRVIHAIANSGKLVIGHNMLLDVMHTIHQFYCPLPDDLSEFKEVTSCVFPRLLDTKLMASTQPFKEIINNTSLAELEKRLKEVPFSPPKVESAEGFPSYDTASEQLHEAGYDAYITGLCFISMANFLGSFLSPPKNHVSARSKLIEPFYNKLFLMRVMDIPYLNLEGPDLQPKRDHVLHVTFPKEWKTSDLYQLFSAFGNIQVSWIDDTSAFVSLSQPEQVQIAVNTSRYAESYRIQTYAEYVEKKHEEKQAKRKCTEDSWKEMERKRLKTQCTSYVSQ
;
A
#
# COMPACT_ATOMS: atom_id res chain seq x y z
N LEU A 1 12.91 -8.94 -10.13
CA LEU A 1 13.17 -7.64 -9.47
C LEU A 1 14.13 -6.83 -10.34
N PRO A 2 13.99 -5.50 -10.50
CA PRO A 2 15.03 -4.68 -11.12
C PRO A 2 16.35 -4.83 -10.35
N ALA A 3 17.48 -5.02 -11.06
CA ALA A 3 18.79 -5.25 -10.44
C ALA A 3 19.17 -4.13 -9.45
N ASP A 4 18.93 -2.88 -9.87
CA ASP A 4 19.22 -1.68 -9.08
C ASP A 4 18.54 -1.68 -7.69
N PHE A 5 17.30 -2.18 -7.58
CA PHE A 5 16.63 -2.23 -6.28
C PHE A 5 17.27 -3.27 -5.35
N LYS A 6 17.66 -4.44 -5.88
CA LYS A 6 18.28 -5.51 -5.08
C LYS A 6 19.64 -5.10 -4.54
N ASP A 7 20.45 -4.46 -5.38
CA ASP A 7 21.81 -4.04 -5.05
C ASP A 7 21.84 -2.89 -4.03
N ASN A 8 20.79 -2.05 -4.00
CA ASN A 8 20.71 -0.90 -3.09
C ASN A 8 19.82 -1.12 -1.86
N LEU A 9 19.12 -2.24 -1.73
CA LEU A 9 18.20 -2.48 -0.62
C LEU A 9 18.88 -2.47 0.75
N SER A 10 20.12 -2.96 0.85
CA SER A 10 20.91 -2.88 2.09
C SER A 10 21.20 -1.44 2.49
N LYS A 11 21.52 -0.56 1.53
CA LYS A 11 21.73 0.88 1.77
C LYS A 11 20.45 1.57 2.23
N VAL A 12 19.30 1.15 1.71
CA VAL A 12 17.99 1.65 2.15
C VAL A 12 17.73 1.26 3.61
N TYR A 13 17.98 -0.01 3.98
CA TYR A 13 17.83 -0.45 5.37
C TYR A 13 18.78 0.28 6.31
N GLU A 14 20.05 0.46 5.94
CA GLU A 14 21.02 1.21 6.73
C GLU A 14 20.56 2.67 6.93
N ALA A 15 20.09 3.35 5.87
CA ALA A 15 19.57 4.71 5.96
C ALA A 15 18.33 4.81 6.87
N ILE A 16 17.42 3.84 6.78
CA ILE A 16 16.27 3.75 7.68
C ILE A 16 16.72 3.48 9.11
N GLU A 17 17.72 2.63 9.35
CA GLU A 17 18.18 2.24 10.68
C GLU A 17 18.96 3.36 11.40
N GLU A 18 19.74 4.16 10.69
CA GLU A 18 20.58 5.19 11.32
C GLU A 18 19.93 6.56 11.49
N SER A 19 18.81 6.81 10.81
CA SER A 19 18.12 8.11 10.81
C SER A 19 17.45 8.47 12.15
N ASP A 20 17.19 9.75 12.39
CA ASP A 20 16.35 10.19 13.50
C ASP A 20 14.86 10.17 13.15
N PHE A 21 14.55 10.51 11.89
CA PHE A 21 13.20 10.49 11.33
C PHE A 21 13.26 10.32 9.80
N LEU A 22 12.10 10.04 9.21
CA LEU A 22 11.90 9.82 7.79
C LEU A 22 10.88 10.85 7.28
N ALA A 23 11.04 11.29 6.04
CA ALA A 23 10.01 12.02 5.31
C ALA A 23 9.63 11.23 4.06
N ILE A 24 8.35 11.23 3.71
CA ILE A 24 7.79 10.47 2.59
C ILE A 24 6.85 11.35 1.77
N ASP A 25 6.71 10.98 0.50
CA ASP A 25 5.76 11.56 -0.45
C ASP A 25 5.48 10.52 -1.55
N GLY A 26 4.34 10.61 -2.22
CA GLY A 26 3.93 9.66 -3.26
C GLY A 26 3.34 10.34 -4.48
N GLU A 27 3.75 9.88 -5.66
CA GLU A 27 3.10 10.28 -6.91
C GLU A 27 2.07 9.23 -7.35
N PHE A 28 0.91 9.71 -7.75
CA PHE A 28 -0.25 8.88 -8.07
C PHE A 28 -0.60 8.94 -9.57
N SER A 29 -1.15 7.84 -10.10
CA SER A 29 -1.73 7.81 -11.45
C SER A 29 -2.97 8.71 -11.62
N GLY A 30 -3.53 9.20 -10.51
CA GLY A 30 -4.63 10.15 -10.44
C GLY A 30 -5.09 10.39 -9.00
N ILE A 31 -6.07 11.27 -8.81
CA ILE A 31 -6.52 11.71 -7.48
C ILE A 31 -7.98 11.31 -7.21
N SER A 32 -8.84 11.41 -8.24
CA SER A 32 -10.27 11.14 -8.10
C SER A 32 -10.87 10.64 -9.41
N ASP A 33 -11.61 9.53 -9.34
CA ASP A 33 -12.32 8.93 -10.48
C ASP A 33 -13.79 9.40 -10.57
N GLY A 34 -14.26 10.05 -9.50
CA GLY A 34 -15.67 10.35 -9.26
C GLY A 34 -15.99 11.84 -9.33
N PRO A 35 -16.80 12.36 -8.37
CA PRO A 35 -17.36 13.70 -8.46
C PRO A 35 -16.26 14.77 -8.38
N SER A 36 -16.60 16.03 -8.69
CA SER A 36 -15.63 17.13 -8.64
C SER A 36 -14.87 17.17 -7.29
N VAL A 37 -13.65 17.70 -7.28
CA VAL A 37 -12.83 17.80 -6.06
C VAL A 37 -13.62 18.40 -4.88
N SER A 38 -14.52 19.36 -5.14
CA SER A 38 -15.39 19.96 -4.13
C SER A 38 -16.37 18.98 -3.48
N ALA A 39 -16.89 17.99 -4.22
CA ALA A 39 -17.80 16.99 -3.70
C ALA A 39 -17.05 15.89 -2.92
N LEU A 40 -15.85 15.51 -3.39
CA LEU A 40 -14.96 14.59 -2.69
C LEU A 40 -14.46 15.17 -1.36
N THR A 41 -14.23 16.49 -1.33
CA THR A 41 -13.75 17.23 -0.16
C THR A 41 -14.82 18.16 0.42
N ASN A 42 -16.05 17.65 0.59
CA ASN A 42 -17.16 18.43 1.12
C ASN A 42 -16.83 18.94 2.53
N GLY A 43 -17.14 20.22 2.78
CA GLY A 43 -16.72 20.94 3.98
C GLY A 43 -17.39 20.49 5.27
N PHE A 44 -18.50 19.77 5.18
CA PHE A 44 -19.23 19.18 6.31
C PHE A 44 -19.14 17.65 6.35
N ASP A 45 -18.21 17.03 5.61
CA ASP A 45 -17.96 15.61 5.80
C ASP A 45 -17.56 15.35 7.26
N THR A 46 -18.15 14.32 7.86
CA THR A 46 -17.53 13.66 9.02
C THR A 46 -16.25 12.95 8.58
N PRO A 47 -15.31 12.66 9.50
CA PRO A 47 -14.09 11.93 9.16
C PRO A 47 -14.39 10.56 8.52
N GLU A 48 -15.42 9.87 9.01
CA GLU A 48 -15.91 8.62 8.44
C GLU A 48 -16.39 8.81 6.99
N GLU A 49 -17.24 9.82 6.73
CA GLU A 49 -17.71 10.09 5.36
C GLU A 49 -16.57 10.46 4.42
N ARG A 50 -15.59 11.23 4.90
CA ARG A 50 -14.40 11.57 4.11
C ARG A 50 -13.62 10.31 3.76
N TYR A 51 -13.37 9.44 4.74
CA TYR A 51 -12.70 8.18 4.53
C TYR A 51 -13.41 7.31 3.50
N GLN A 52 -14.73 7.14 3.63
CA GLN A 52 -15.53 6.37 2.66
C GLN A 52 -15.45 6.93 1.24
N LYS A 53 -15.51 8.25 1.10
CA LYS A 53 -15.39 8.92 -0.20
C LYS A 53 -14.03 8.68 -0.83
N LEU A 54 -12.94 8.87 -0.08
CA LEU A 54 -11.58 8.65 -0.57
C LEU A 54 -11.32 7.17 -0.87
N LYS A 55 -11.77 6.25 0.00
CA LYS A 55 -11.68 4.80 -0.22
C LYS A 55 -12.34 4.42 -1.55
N LYS A 56 -13.53 4.95 -1.80
CA LYS A 56 -14.31 4.62 -3.00
C LYS A 56 -13.78 5.27 -4.28
N HIS A 57 -13.28 6.50 -4.21
CA HIS A 57 -13.01 7.32 -5.40
C HIS A 57 -11.53 7.60 -5.69
N SER A 58 -10.64 7.23 -4.76
CA SER A 58 -9.20 7.48 -4.88
C SER A 58 -8.35 6.22 -4.85
N MET A 59 -8.83 5.09 -4.31
CA MET A 59 -7.98 3.90 -4.15
C MET A 59 -7.82 3.04 -5.41
N ASP A 60 -8.60 3.30 -6.47
CA ASP A 60 -8.39 2.68 -7.78
C ASP A 60 -7.19 3.28 -8.54
N PHE A 61 -6.62 4.39 -8.05
CA PHE A 61 -5.36 4.95 -8.56
C PHE A 61 -4.15 4.28 -7.93
N LEU A 62 -3.06 4.27 -8.68
CA LEU A 62 -1.80 3.64 -8.32
C LEU A 62 -0.82 4.70 -7.79
N LEU A 63 -0.34 4.54 -6.56
CA LEU A 63 0.94 5.10 -6.10
C LEU A 63 2.05 4.34 -6.83
N PHE A 64 2.73 5.01 -7.76
CA PHE A 64 3.73 4.39 -8.63
C PHE A 64 5.13 4.97 -8.51
N GLN A 65 5.29 6.03 -7.71
CA GLN A 65 6.58 6.54 -7.27
C GLN A 65 6.45 6.83 -5.78
N PHE A 66 7.33 6.25 -4.98
CA PHE A 66 7.41 6.51 -3.54
C PHE A 66 8.73 7.23 -3.26
N GLY A 67 8.62 8.43 -2.71
CA GLY A 67 9.73 9.24 -2.22
C GLY A 67 10.04 8.91 -0.78
N LEU A 68 11.32 8.68 -0.48
CA LEU A 68 11.80 8.51 0.88
C LEU A 68 13.03 9.38 1.09
N CYS A 69 12.97 10.30 2.05
CA CYS A 69 14.13 11.04 2.50
C CYS A 69 14.40 10.75 3.98
N THR A 70 15.61 10.29 4.30
CA THR A 70 16.02 10.00 5.68
C THR A 70 16.85 11.15 6.21
N PHE A 71 16.70 11.48 7.50
CA PHE A 71 17.42 12.58 8.15
C PHE A 71 18.08 12.10 9.44
N LYS A 72 19.39 12.35 9.58
CA LYS A 72 20.17 12.07 10.79
C LYS A 72 20.85 13.35 11.25
N TYR A 73 20.69 13.72 12.52
CA TYR A 73 21.36 14.90 13.05
C TYR A 73 22.80 14.57 13.47
N ASP A 74 23.77 15.29 12.92
CA ASP A 74 25.16 15.25 13.36
C ASP A 74 25.37 16.29 14.46
N HIS A 75 25.57 15.81 15.68
CA HIS A 75 25.81 16.65 16.85
C HIS A 75 27.18 17.35 16.84
N THR A 76 28.14 16.87 16.05
CA THR A 76 29.50 17.43 15.99
C THR A 76 29.53 18.65 15.07
N GLU A 77 28.94 18.52 13.89
CA GLU A 77 28.90 19.57 12.86
C GLU A 77 27.61 20.44 12.94
N GLU A 78 26.72 20.13 13.90
CA GLU A 78 25.43 20.81 14.13
C GLU A 78 24.57 20.94 12.86
N ARG A 79 24.51 19.87 12.06
CA ARG A 79 23.79 19.83 10.78
C ARG A 79 23.06 18.51 10.57
N TYR A 80 22.07 18.50 9.69
CA TYR A 80 21.42 17.26 9.26
C TYR A 80 22.16 16.63 8.07
N ILE A 81 22.30 15.31 8.09
CA ILE A 81 22.74 14.51 6.96
C ILE A 81 21.51 13.83 6.39
N MET A 82 21.28 13.97 5.08
CA MET A 82 20.13 13.40 4.38
C MET A 82 20.54 12.32 3.37
N LYS A 83 19.61 11.38 3.13
CA LYS A 83 19.68 10.41 2.02
C LYS A 83 18.29 10.30 1.38
N SER A 84 18.17 10.62 0.09
CA SER A 84 16.92 10.56 -0.66
C SER A 84 16.87 9.35 -1.61
N PHE A 85 15.67 8.80 -1.81
CA PHE A 85 15.39 7.66 -2.67
C PHE A 85 14.08 7.88 -3.44
N ASN A 86 14.07 7.42 -4.70
CA ASN A 86 12.89 7.33 -5.54
C ASN A 86 12.62 5.89 -5.93
N PHE A 87 11.52 5.33 -5.44
CA PHE A 87 11.12 3.97 -5.77
C PHE A 87 10.01 4.01 -6.81
N TYR A 88 10.31 3.55 -8.03
CA TYR A 88 9.31 3.38 -9.08
C TYR A 88 8.68 2.00 -8.93
N ILE A 89 7.37 1.94 -8.75
CA ILE A 89 6.65 0.77 -8.26
C ILE A 89 5.55 0.40 -9.26
N PHE A 90 5.39 -0.89 -9.54
CA PHE A 90 4.36 -1.37 -10.45
C PHE A 90 3.89 -2.78 -10.09
N PRO A 91 2.58 -3.07 -10.05
CA PRO A 91 2.03 -4.37 -9.67
C PRO A 91 2.22 -5.42 -10.79
N LYS A 92 3.48 -5.76 -11.09
CA LYS A 92 3.81 -6.77 -12.08
C LYS A 92 3.40 -8.16 -11.57
N PRO A 93 2.52 -8.90 -12.27
CA PRO A 93 2.14 -10.25 -11.85
C PRO A 93 3.38 -11.15 -11.76
N PHE A 94 3.58 -11.80 -10.60
CA PHE A 94 4.73 -12.67 -10.37
C PHE A 94 4.67 -13.93 -11.23
N ASN A 95 3.48 -14.52 -11.37
CA ASN A 95 3.21 -15.67 -12.22
C ASN A 95 1.78 -15.61 -12.78
N ARG A 96 1.41 -16.57 -13.65
CA ARG A 96 0.08 -16.62 -14.29
C ARG A 96 -1.12 -16.78 -13.33
N SER A 97 -0.87 -17.23 -12.11
CA SER A 97 -1.89 -17.37 -11.07
C SER A 97 -1.95 -16.16 -10.13
N SER A 98 -1.03 -15.21 -10.26
CA SER A 98 -1.02 -13.99 -9.46
C SER A 98 -2.17 -13.05 -9.89
N PRO A 99 -2.70 -12.24 -8.97
CA PRO A 99 -3.68 -11.21 -9.33
C PRO A 99 -3.16 -10.30 -10.45
N ASP A 100 -4.01 -10.03 -11.43
CA ASP A 100 -3.74 -9.05 -12.49
C ASP A 100 -4.42 -7.73 -12.11
N VAL A 101 -3.66 -6.85 -11.46
CA VAL A 101 -4.15 -5.61 -10.87
C VAL A 101 -4.58 -4.65 -11.97
N LYS A 102 -5.81 -4.14 -11.85
CA LYS A 102 -6.34 -3.07 -12.71
C LYS A 102 -6.32 -1.78 -11.92
N PHE A 103 -5.80 -0.73 -12.53
CA PHE A 103 -5.74 0.61 -11.93
C PHE A 103 -6.22 1.65 -12.93
N VAL A 104 -6.60 2.82 -12.43
CA VAL A 104 -7.10 3.94 -13.22
C VAL A 104 -5.98 4.97 -13.42
N CYS A 105 -5.98 5.65 -14.56
CA CYS A 105 -5.14 6.82 -14.80
C CYS A 105 -6.03 8.04 -15.06
N GLN A 106 -5.76 9.14 -14.37
CA GLN A 106 -6.45 10.42 -14.59
C GLN A 106 -5.61 11.26 -15.56
N SER A 107 -6.18 11.60 -16.72
CA SER A 107 -5.44 12.30 -17.79
C SER A 107 -4.75 13.58 -17.33
N SER A 108 -5.39 14.38 -16.47
CA SER A 108 -4.78 15.62 -15.96
C SER A 108 -3.58 15.38 -15.05
N SER A 109 -3.58 14.29 -14.27
CA SER A 109 -2.46 13.94 -13.39
C SER A 109 -1.29 13.39 -14.19
N ILE A 110 -1.57 12.57 -15.22
CA ILE A 110 -0.54 12.07 -16.13
C ILE A 110 0.09 13.21 -16.95
N ASP A 111 -0.71 14.14 -17.48
CA ASP A 111 -0.21 15.33 -18.20
C ASP A 111 0.64 16.22 -17.28
N PHE A 112 0.20 16.44 -16.05
CA PHE A 112 0.97 17.18 -15.05
C PHE A 112 2.35 16.56 -14.81
N LEU A 113 2.43 15.26 -14.51
CA LEU A 113 3.70 14.56 -14.30
C LEU A 113 4.59 14.56 -15.55
N ALA A 114 3.99 14.40 -16.74
CA ALA A 114 4.73 14.50 -18.00
C ALA A 114 5.40 15.86 -18.17
N ASN A 115 4.70 16.95 -17.83
CA ASN A 115 5.23 18.32 -17.88
C ASN A 115 6.33 18.58 -16.84
N GLN A 116 6.43 17.77 -15.78
CA GLN A 116 7.52 17.81 -14.78
C GLN A 116 8.70 16.90 -15.15
N GLY A 117 8.66 16.24 -16.31
CA GLY A 117 9.74 15.37 -16.78
C GLY A 117 9.72 13.95 -16.18
N PHE A 118 8.59 13.51 -15.63
CA PHE A 118 8.44 12.15 -15.10
C PHE A 118 8.64 11.08 -16.19
N ASP A 119 9.53 10.12 -15.95
CA ASP A 119 9.78 9.01 -16.87
C ASP A 119 8.89 7.80 -16.56
N PHE A 120 7.75 7.73 -17.24
CA PHE A 120 6.81 6.62 -17.13
C PHE A 120 7.40 5.24 -17.50
N ASN A 121 8.52 5.17 -18.24
CA ASN A 121 9.17 3.88 -18.51
C ASN A 121 9.77 3.27 -17.24
N LYS A 122 10.24 4.11 -16.30
CA LYS A 122 10.73 3.64 -15.00
C LYS A 122 9.64 2.93 -14.21
N VAL A 123 8.38 3.35 -14.35
CA VAL A 123 7.21 2.67 -13.78
C VAL A 123 6.81 1.45 -14.61
N PHE A 124 6.32 1.65 -15.84
CA PHE A 124 5.58 0.61 -16.56
C PHE A 124 6.48 -0.50 -17.16
N ARG A 125 7.78 -0.24 -17.31
CA ARG A 125 8.74 -1.24 -17.84
C ARG A 125 9.64 -1.79 -16.75
N ASN A 126 10.08 -0.93 -15.85
CA ASN A 126 11.13 -1.24 -14.86
C ASN A 126 10.65 -1.15 -13.40
N GLY A 127 9.35 -0.99 -13.16
CA GLY A 127 8.80 -0.82 -11.82
C GLY A 127 9.10 -2.02 -10.92
N ILE A 128 9.38 -1.70 -9.66
CA ILE A 128 9.60 -2.67 -8.59
C ILE A 128 8.25 -3.35 -8.29
N PRO A 129 8.14 -4.69 -8.38
CA PRO A 129 6.94 -5.41 -7.96
C PRO A 129 6.72 -5.27 -6.46
N TYR A 130 5.50 -5.58 -6.04
CA TYR A 130 5.14 -5.66 -4.63
C TYR A 130 4.07 -6.71 -4.43
N LEU A 131 3.94 -7.18 -3.19
CA LEU A 131 2.81 -7.96 -2.70
C LEU A 131 2.34 -7.36 -1.38
N ASN A 132 1.04 -7.35 -1.15
CA ASN A 132 0.52 -7.04 0.18
C ASN A 132 0.68 -8.25 1.13
N GLN A 133 0.35 -8.07 2.40
CA GLN A 133 0.56 -9.09 3.44
C GLN A 133 -0.22 -10.39 3.16
N GLU A 134 -1.42 -10.27 2.59
CA GLU A 134 -2.29 -11.41 2.28
C GLU A 134 -1.74 -12.21 1.10
N GLU A 135 -1.33 -11.51 0.04
CA GLU A 135 -0.73 -12.09 -1.16
C GLU A 135 0.62 -12.76 -0.85
N GLU A 136 1.46 -12.12 -0.03
CA GLU A 136 2.71 -12.72 0.44
C GLU A 136 2.45 -14.00 1.23
N ARG A 137 1.49 -13.99 2.15
CA ARG A 137 1.14 -15.18 2.95
C ARG A 137 0.66 -16.32 2.05
N GLN A 138 -0.26 -16.04 1.13
CA GLN A 138 -0.75 -17.04 0.18
C GLN A 138 0.37 -17.61 -0.69
N LEU A 139 1.30 -16.76 -1.15
CA LEU A 139 2.43 -17.20 -1.95
C LEU A 139 3.38 -18.09 -1.13
N ARG A 140 3.66 -17.73 0.13
CA ARG A 140 4.43 -18.56 1.07
C ARG A 140 3.80 -19.93 1.28
N GLU A 141 2.51 -19.97 1.59
CA GLU A 141 1.74 -21.21 1.79
C GLU A 141 1.78 -22.10 0.54
N GLN A 142 1.62 -21.53 -0.66
CA GLN A 142 1.72 -22.30 -1.91
C GLN A 142 3.11 -22.93 -2.13
N TYR A 143 4.19 -22.25 -1.74
CA TYR A 143 5.54 -22.80 -1.82
C TYR A 143 5.75 -23.92 -0.80
N ASP A 144 5.24 -23.74 0.43
CA ASP A 144 5.32 -24.75 1.49
C ASP A 144 4.49 -26.01 1.17
N GLU A 145 3.32 -25.85 0.55
CA GLU A 145 2.51 -26.96 0.04
C GLU A 145 3.23 -27.72 -1.08
N LYS A 146 3.78 -27.01 -2.07
CA LYS A 146 4.58 -27.62 -3.14
C LYS A 146 5.79 -28.38 -2.58
N ARG A 147 6.44 -27.84 -1.55
CA ARG A 147 7.56 -28.49 -0.86
C ARG A 147 7.13 -29.73 -0.09
N SER A 148 5.99 -29.66 0.59
CA SER A 148 5.41 -30.81 1.31
C SER A 148 5.01 -31.93 0.35
N GLN A 149 4.43 -31.59 -0.81
CA GLN A 149 4.14 -32.54 -1.88
C GLN A 149 5.43 -33.13 -2.47
N ALA A 150 6.47 -32.32 -2.68
CA ALA A 150 7.77 -32.79 -3.17
C ALA A 150 8.50 -33.71 -2.18
N ASN A 151 8.36 -33.48 -0.87
CA ASN A 151 8.93 -34.33 0.18
C ASN A 151 8.10 -35.60 0.45
N GLY A 152 6.82 -35.63 0.06
CA GLY A 152 5.93 -36.80 0.19
C GLY A 152 6.01 -37.80 -0.97
N ALA A 153 6.23 -37.33 -2.19
CA ALA A 153 6.62 -38.10 -3.37
C ALA A 153 6.83 -37.07 -4.49
N GLY A 154 8.09 -36.79 -4.82
CA GLY A 154 8.56 -35.75 -5.72
C GLY A 154 7.58 -35.29 -6.81
N SER A 155 7.40 -33.97 -6.90
CA SER A 155 6.90 -33.29 -8.10
C SER A 155 7.94 -33.45 -9.23
N LEU A 156 7.97 -34.64 -9.81
CA LEU A 156 8.34 -34.87 -11.19
C LEU A 156 7.00 -34.97 -11.93
N SER A 157 6.78 -34.09 -12.90
CA SER A 157 5.56 -33.98 -13.74
C SER A 157 5.16 -35.26 -14.51
N TYR A 158 5.85 -36.38 -14.25
CA TYR A 158 5.68 -37.67 -14.90
C TYR A 158 5.44 -38.85 -13.94
N ILE A 159 5.32 -38.62 -12.63
CA ILE A 159 5.07 -39.68 -11.65
C ILE A 159 3.58 -39.74 -11.30
N SER A 160 2.93 -40.87 -11.61
CA SER A 160 1.58 -41.18 -11.13
C SER A 160 1.55 -41.28 -9.61
N PRO A 161 0.44 -40.92 -8.94
CA PRO A 161 0.31 -40.84 -7.47
C PRO A 161 0.58 -42.14 -6.67
N ASN A 162 0.98 -43.24 -7.31
CA ASN A 162 1.23 -44.56 -6.71
C ASN A 162 2.70 -45.05 -6.79
N ALA A 163 3.69 -44.16 -7.01
CA ALA A 163 5.09 -44.58 -7.15
C ALA A 163 5.84 -44.88 -5.84
N THR A 164 5.13 -45.35 -4.81
CA THR A 164 5.77 -45.88 -3.61
C THR A 164 5.92 -47.40 -3.72
N LYS A 165 7.17 -47.84 -3.92
CA LYS A 165 7.73 -49.14 -3.49
C LYS A 165 7.38 -50.43 -4.24
N CYS A 166 6.98 -50.41 -5.51
CA CYS A 166 6.80 -51.66 -6.29
C CYS A 166 7.62 -51.67 -7.59
N PRO A 167 8.21 -52.82 -7.97
CA PRO A 167 8.84 -52.98 -9.28
C PRO A 167 7.76 -52.80 -10.37
N VAL A 168 7.96 -51.81 -11.22
CA VAL A 168 7.03 -51.51 -12.33
C VAL A 168 7.23 -52.54 -13.43
N THR A 169 6.14 -53.11 -13.93
CA THR A 169 6.17 -54.03 -15.08
C THR A 169 6.59 -53.25 -16.33
N ILE A 170 7.79 -53.53 -16.83
CA ILE A 170 8.29 -52.95 -18.07
C ILE A 170 7.75 -53.78 -19.24
N PRO A 171 7.09 -53.16 -20.24
CA PRO A 171 6.66 -53.87 -21.44
C PRO A 171 7.82 -54.58 -22.16
N GLU A 172 7.56 -55.75 -22.73
CA GLU A 172 8.62 -56.61 -23.30
C GLU A 172 9.40 -55.93 -24.44
N ASP A 173 8.75 -55.02 -25.19
CA ASP A 173 9.35 -54.21 -26.25
C ASP A 173 10.30 -53.12 -25.74
N GLN A 174 10.13 -52.67 -24.49
CA GLN A 174 10.98 -51.65 -23.85
C GLN A 174 12.03 -52.23 -22.89
N LYS A 175 11.97 -53.53 -22.60
CA LYS A 175 12.83 -54.19 -21.62
C LYS A 175 14.32 -54.07 -21.96
N LYS A 176 14.69 -54.37 -23.21
CA LYS A 176 16.07 -54.23 -23.70
C LYS A 176 16.59 -52.79 -23.61
N PHE A 177 15.72 -51.81 -23.83
CA PHE A 177 16.08 -50.40 -23.74
C PHE A 177 16.39 -50.01 -22.29
N ILE A 178 15.53 -50.37 -21.33
CA ILE A 178 15.76 -50.07 -19.91
C ILE A 178 16.96 -50.83 -19.36
N GLU A 179 17.16 -52.10 -19.76
CA GLU A 179 18.35 -52.88 -19.41
C GLU A 179 19.64 -52.18 -19.86
N LYS A 180 19.67 -51.67 -21.09
CA LYS A 180 20.80 -50.89 -21.61
C LYS A 180 21.06 -49.61 -20.81
N VAL A 181 20.00 -48.87 -20.45
CA VAL A 181 20.12 -47.64 -19.63
C VAL A 181 20.67 -47.98 -18.24
N VAL A 182 20.18 -49.05 -17.62
CA VAL A 182 20.67 -49.54 -16.34
C VAL A 182 22.15 -49.91 -16.40
N GLU A 183 22.57 -50.61 -17.46
CA GLU A 183 23.97 -51.02 -17.65
C GLU A 183 24.90 -49.79 -17.71
N GLN A 184 24.51 -48.76 -18.47
CA GLN A 184 25.25 -47.50 -18.53
C GLN A 184 25.36 -46.80 -17.17
N ILE A 185 24.35 -46.91 -16.30
CA ILE A 185 24.37 -46.32 -14.96
C ILE A 185 25.26 -47.13 -14.00
N GLU A 186 25.25 -48.46 -14.09
CA GLU A 186 26.16 -49.32 -13.32
C GLU A 186 27.62 -49.05 -13.69
N ASP A 187 27.89 -48.85 -14.98
CA ASP A 187 29.22 -48.46 -15.46
C ASP A 187 29.62 -47.06 -14.99
N LEU A 188 28.68 -46.10 -15.01
CA LEU A 188 28.90 -44.79 -14.40
C LEU A 188 29.27 -44.95 -12.93
N LEU A 189 28.48 -45.66 -12.12
CA LEU A 189 28.70 -45.83 -10.68
C LEU A 189 30.07 -46.43 -10.35
N LYS A 190 30.57 -47.37 -11.16
CA LYS A 190 31.90 -48.00 -10.98
C LYS A 190 33.07 -47.11 -11.41
N ASN A 191 32.88 -46.20 -12.35
CA ASN A 191 33.95 -45.36 -12.89
C ASN A 191 34.23 -44.14 -11.99
N GLU A 192 35.42 -44.01 -11.42
CA GLU A 192 35.76 -42.87 -10.55
C GLU A 192 35.97 -41.54 -11.30
N GLU A 193 36.24 -41.55 -12.61
CA GLU A 193 36.54 -40.34 -13.40
C GLU A 193 35.28 -39.65 -13.96
N ASN A 194 34.20 -40.40 -14.21
CA ASN A 194 32.97 -39.84 -14.79
C ASN A 194 31.94 -39.48 -13.71
N GLU A 195 31.62 -38.19 -13.59
CA GLU A 195 30.62 -37.69 -12.64
C GLU A 195 29.18 -37.69 -13.18
N SER A 196 29.00 -37.71 -14.51
CA SER A 196 27.69 -37.67 -15.16
C SER A 196 27.60 -38.56 -16.41
N LEU A 197 26.37 -38.90 -16.78
CA LEU A 197 25.99 -39.66 -17.97
C LEU A 197 24.84 -38.94 -18.68
N GLU A 198 25.01 -38.68 -19.96
CA GLU A 198 23.95 -38.17 -20.83
C GLU A 198 23.34 -39.33 -21.63
N LEU A 199 22.03 -39.51 -21.50
CA LEU A 199 21.28 -40.49 -22.28
C LEU A 199 20.80 -39.86 -23.59
N GLU A 200 20.83 -40.63 -24.66
CA GLU A 200 20.24 -40.22 -25.94
C GLU A 200 18.77 -39.81 -25.81
N PRO A 201 18.28 -38.84 -26.60
CA PRO A 201 16.89 -38.44 -26.62
C PRO A 201 15.96 -39.64 -26.80
N CYS A 202 14.93 -39.72 -25.95
CA CYS A 202 13.98 -40.83 -25.95
C CYS A 202 12.53 -40.35 -25.94
N THR A 203 11.61 -41.26 -26.23
CA THR A 203 10.18 -40.95 -26.24
C THR A 203 9.67 -40.56 -24.84
N GLY A 204 8.55 -39.84 -24.76
CA GLY A 204 7.92 -39.50 -23.48
C GLY A 204 7.60 -40.73 -22.61
N PHE A 205 7.24 -41.85 -23.25
CA PHE A 205 6.98 -43.12 -22.58
C PHE A 205 8.26 -43.74 -22.00
N GLN A 206 9.33 -43.82 -22.80
CA GLN A 206 10.63 -44.32 -22.35
C GLN A 206 11.19 -43.50 -21.20
N ARG A 207 11.12 -42.17 -21.28
CA ARG A 207 11.50 -41.28 -20.18
C ARG A 207 10.73 -41.58 -18.90
N LYS A 208 9.42 -41.79 -18.98
CA LYS A 208 8.60 -42.18 -17.82
C LYS A 208 9.09 -43.50 -17.22
N LEU A 209 9.37 -44.51 -18.04
CA LEU A 209 9.90 -45.80 -17.60
C LEU A 209 11.28 -45.66 -16.94
N ILE A 210 12.16 -44.80 -17.47
CA ILE A 210 13.46 -44.49 -16.86
C ILE A 210 13.25 -43.91 -15.46
N TYR A 211 12.50 -42.82 -15.31
CA TYR A 211 12.25 -42.21 -13.99
C TYR A 211 11.64 -43.20 -13.00
N GLN A 212 10.66 -43.99 -13.43
CA GLN A 212 10.04 -45.02 -12.59
C GLN A 212 11.06 -46.07 -12.16
N THR A 213 11.86 -46.59 -13.10
CA THR A 213 12.87 -47.63 -12.81
C THR A 213 13.95 -47.12 -11.86
N LEU A 214 14.47 -45.92 -12.10
CA LEU A 214 15.54 -45.35 -11.29
C LEU A 214 15.06 -45.01 -9.87
N SER A 215 13.80 -44.58 -9.71
CA SER A 215 13.25 -44.23 -8.39
C SER A 215 13.28 -45.38 -7.38
N TRP A 216 13.07 -46.63 -7.83
CA TRP A 216 13.07 -47.80 -6.94
C TRP A 216 14.43 -48.50 -6.91
N LYS A 217 15.16 -48.53 -8.03
CA LYS A 217 16.43 -49.25 -8.16
C LYS A 217 17.61 -48.48 -7.57
N TYR A 218 17.59 -47.15 -7.67
CA TYR A 218 18.62 -46.26 -7.13
C TYR A 218 17.98 -45.14 -6.30
N PRO A 219 17.45 -45.46 -5.09
CA PRO A 219 16.79 -44.47 -4.24
C PRO A 219 17.75 -43.39 -3.70
N LYS A 220 19.06 -43.64 -3.79
CA LYS A 220 20.16 -42.78 -3.33
C LYS A 220 21.37 -42.93 -4.27
N GLY A 221 22.26 -41.95 -4.26
CA GLY A 221 23.54 -42.00 -4.97
C GLY A 221 23.52 -41.41 -6.39
N ILE A 222 22.34 -41.19 -6.97
CA ILE A 222 22.19 -40.54 -8.28
C ILE A 222 21.14 -39.43 -8.25
N HIS A 223 21.34 -38.42 -9.11
CA HIS A 223 20.36 -37.40 -9.44
C HIS A 223 20.02 -37.50 -10.92
N VAL A 224 18.73 -37.38 -11.25
CA VAL A 224 18.21 -37.53 -12.61
C VAL A 224 17.46 -36.26 -12.97
N GLU A 225 17.85 -35.63 -14.07
CA GLU A 225 17.19 -34.45 -14.62
C GLU A 225 16.97 -34.57 -16.13
N THR A 226 16.05 -33.79 -16.66
CA THR A 226 15.78 -33.75 -18.10
C THR A 226 16.12 -32.37 -18.61
N LEU A 227 17.06 -32.30 -19.54
CA LEU A 227 17.51 -31.08 -20.19
C LEU A 227 16.99 -31.02 -21.63
N GLU A 228 17.07 -29.83 -22.23
CA GLU A 228 16.66 -29.57 -23.60
C GLU A 228 17.88 -29.02 -24.35
N SER A 229 18.24 -29.66 -25.46
CA SER A 229 19.38 -29.23 -26.29
C SER A 229 19.04 -27.98 -27.11
N ASP A 230 20.05 -27.37 -27.74
CA ASP A 230 19.85 -26.24 -28.66
C ASP A 230 18.87 -26.54 -29.82
N LYS A 231 18.71 -27.83 -30.16
CA LYS A 231 17.77 -28.34 -31.18
C LYS A 231 16.36 -28.60 -30.64
N LYS A 232 16.08 -28.24 -29.38
CA LYS A 232 14.83 -28.54 -28.64
C LYS A 232 14.56 -30.04 -28.44
N GLU A 233 15.61 -30.86 -28.48
CA GLU A 233 15.52 -32.29 -28.18
C GLU A 233 15.72 -32.50 -26.70
N ARG A 234 14.80 -33.22 -26.05
CA ARG A 234 14.88 -33.48 -24.62
C ARG A 234 15.67 -34.76 -24.36
N TYR A 235 16.67 -34.67 -23.51
CA TYR A 235 17.54 -35.77 -23.11
C TYR A 235 17.65 -35.84 -21.59
N ILE A 236 18.14 -36.96 -21.06
CA ILE A 236 18.21 -37.20 -19.61
C ILE A 236 19.68 -37.17 -19.18
N VAL A 237 19.97 -36.44 -18.11
CA VAL A 237 21.29 -36.41 -17.48
C VAL A 237 21.19 -37.09 -16.12
N ILE A 238 22.12 -38.00 -15.87
CA ILE A 238 22.26 -38.72 -14.62
C ILE A 238 23.60 -38.35 -14.02
N SER A 239 23.60 -37.77 -12.82
CA SER A 239 24.82 -37.39 -12.11
C SER A 239 24.97 -38.19 -10.82
N LYS A 240 26.21 -38.53 -10.47
CA LYS A 240 26.51 -39.08 -9.15
C LYS A 240 26.35 -38.00 -8.11
N VAL A 241 25.57 -38.29 -7.07
CA VAL A 241 25.32 -37.33 -6.01
C VAL A 241 25.45 -38.06 -4.68
N ASN A 242 26.49 -37.72 -3.93
CA ASN A 242 26.64 -38.19 -2.55
C ASN A 242 25.61 -37.49 -1.64
N GLU A 243 25.39 -38.01 -0.43
CA GLU A 243 24.37 -37.46 0.49
C GLU A 243 24.67 -36.01 0.91
N GLU A 244 25.95 -35.61 0.94
CA GLU A 244 26.37 -34.25 1.27
C GLU A 244 26.04 -33.24 0.16
N GLU A 245 26.39 -33.59 -1.07
CA GLU A 245 26.06 -32.86 -2.31
C GLU A 245 24.55 -32.79 -2.52
N ARG A 246 23.81 -33.86 -2.20
CA ARG A 246 22.34 -33.86 -2.23
C ARG A 246 21.77 -32.80 -1.28
N LYS A 247 22.25 -32.79 -0.03
CA LYS A 247 21.84 -31.79 0.96
C LYS A 247 22.22 -30.38 0.53
N ARG A 248 23.41 -30.20 -0.02
CA ARG A 248 23.89 -28.92 -0.55
C ARG A 248 22.99 -28.40 -1.68
N ARG A 249 22.64 -29.25 -2.66
CA ARG A 249 21.73 -28.88 -3.76
C ARG A 249 20.33 -28.53 -3.28
N GLU A 250 19.79 -29.31 -2.33
CA GLU A 250 18.49 -29.04 -1.73
C GLU A 250 18.48 -27.71 -0.97
N GLN A 251 19.53 -27.42 -0.20
CA GLN A 251 19.70 -26.12 0.46
C GLN A 251 19.82 -24.97 -0.55
N GLN A 252 20.58 -25.15 -1.64
CA GLN A 252 20.69 -24.13 -2.70
C GLN A 252 19.36 -23.87 -3.40
N LYS A 253 18.59 -24.92 -3.68
CA LYS A 253 17.25 -24.81 -4.25
C LYS A 253 16.33 -24.03 -3.31
N GLN A 254 16.32 -24.36 -2.02
CA GLN A 254 15.52 -23.66 -1.02
C GLN A 254 15.94 -22.19 -0.87
N ALA A 255 17.25 -21.91 -0.88
CA ALA A 255 17.76 -20.54 -0.83
C ALA A 255 17.30 -19.73 -2.05
N LYS A 256 17.37 -20.33 -3.25
CA LYS A 256 16.90 -19.71 -4.49
C LYS A 256 15.38 -19.45 -4.48
N GLU A 257 14.58 -20.41 -4.03
CA GLU A 257 13.13 -20.24 -3.90
C GLU A 257 12.76 -19.14 -2.89
N GLN A 258 13.45 -19.08 -1.75
CA GLN A 258 13.27 -18.02 -0.77
C GLN A 258 13.67 -16.65 -1.33
N GLU A 259 14.72 -16.60 -2.14
CA GLU A 259 15.16 -15.38 -2.81
C GLU A 259 14.14 -14.91 -3.86
N GLU A 260 13.60 -15.81 -4.67
CA GLU A 260 12.52 -15.52 -5.64
C GLU A 260 11.26 -14.97 -4.94
N LEU A 261 10.91 -15.53 -3.79
CA LEU A 261 9.81 -15.06 -2.98
C LEU A 261 10.07 -13.66 -2.42
N ASN A 262 11.26 -13.41 -1.87
CA ASN A 262 11.65 -12.08 -1.40
C ASN A 262 11.67 -11.05 -2.54
N ASP A 263 12.03 -11.48 -3.74
CA ASP A 263 12.00 -10.66 -4.96
C ASP A 263 10.56 -10.37 -5.42
N ALA A 264 9.59 -11.24 -5.10
CA ALA A 264 8.17 -11.03 -5.38
C ALA A 264 7.55 -10.00 -4.43
N VAL A 265 7.85 -10.10 -3.11
CA VAL A 265 7.42 -9.12 -2.10
C VAL A 265 7.95 -7.73 -2.43
N GLY A 266 9.17 -7.65 -2.96
CA GLY A 266 9.72 -6.45 -3.59
C GLY A 266 9.66 -5.21 -2.70
N PHE A 267 8.95 -4.17 -3.16
CA PHE A 267 8.92 -2.87 -2.47
C PHE A 267 8.29 -2.90 -1.08
N SER A 268 7.33 -3.81 -0.80
CA SER A 268 6.71 -3.93 0.53
C SER A 268 7.72 -4.17 1.65
N ARG A 269 8.90 -4.74 1.32
CA ARG A 269 10.01 -4.90 2.25
C ARG A 269 10.56 -3.58 2.79
N VAL A 270 10.50 -2.50 2.01
CA VAL A 270 10.90 -1.15 2.45
C VAL A 270 9.86 -0.61 3.43
N ILE A 271 8.56 -0.78 3.11
CA ILE A 271 7.46 -0.38 3.99
C ILE A 271 7.53 -1.11 5.34
N HIS A 272 7.80 -2.42 5.34
CA HIS A 272 8.02 -3.17 6.58
C HIS A 272 9.23 -2.67 7.38
N ALA A 273 10.32 -2.26 6.74
CA ALA A 273 11.46 -1.68 7.44
C ALA A 273 11.12 -0.33 8.07
N ILE A 274 10.36 0.52 7.38
CA ILE A 274 9.85 1.79 7.92
C ILE A 274 8.97 1.51 9.14
N ALA A 275 8.00 0.60 9.03
CA ALA A 275 7.09 0.23 10.12
C ALA A 275 7.85 -0.30 11.35
N ASN A 276 8.75 -1.27 11.15
CA ASN A 276 9.53 -1.89 12.20
C ASN A 276 10.52 -0.94 12.88
N SER A 277 10.91 0.16 12.21
CA SER A 277 11.83 1.15 12.79
C SER A 277 11.21 1.91 13.97
N GLY A 278 9.87 2.05 14.00
CA GLY A 278 9.16 2.86 15.00
C GLY A 278 9.53 4.35 15.01
N LYS A 279 10.21 4.82 13.95
CA LYS A 279 10.66 6.21 13.81
C LYS A 279 9.52 7.12 13.38
N LEU A 280 9.71 8.42 13.58
CA LEU A 280 8.78 9.42 13.10
C LEU A 280 8.81 9.44 11.57
N VAL A 281 7.64 9.32 10.95
CA VAL A 281 7.42 9.46 9.52
C VAL A 281 6.66 10.74 9.25
N ILE A 282 7.21 11.58 8.38
CA ILE A 282 6.73 12.93 8.11
C ILE A 282 6.20 12.98 6.69
N GLY A 283 5.07 13.63 6.49
CA GLY A 283 4.54 13.92 5.17
C GLY A 283 3.90 15.31 5.12
N HIS A 284 3.41 15.69 3.96
CA HIS A 284 2.72 16.96 3.76
C HIS A 284 1.35 16.71 3.13
N ASN A 285 0.26 16.99 3.85
CA ASN A 285 -1.10 16.63 3.38
C ASN A 285 -1.25 15.12 3.08
N MET A 286 -0.69 14.29 3.97
CA MET A 286 -0.28 12.92 3.63
C MET A 286 -1.38 11.86 3.76
N LEU A 287 -2.65 12.27 3.80
CA LEU A 287 -3.76 11.32 4.00
C LEU A 287 -3.84 10.31 2.85
N LEU A 288 -3.71 10.78 1.61
CA LEU A 288 -3.72 9.89 0.44
C LEU A 288 -2.47 9.01 0.38
N ASP A 289 -1.29 9.54 0.71
CA ASP A 289 -0.04 8.78 0.77
C ASP A 289 -0.15 7.60 1.74
N VAL A 290 -0.68 7.86 2.94
CA VAL A 290 -0.90 6.82 3.96
C VAL A 290 -1.93 5.80 3.48
N MET A 291 -3.05 6.26 2.92
CA MET A 291 -4.10 5.37 2.38
C MET A 291 -3.56 4.46 1.28
N HIS A 292 -2.87 5.00 0.27
CA HIS A 292 -2.31 4.20 -0.82
C HIS A 292 -1.21 3.25 -0.35
N THR A 293 -0.35 3.71 0.57
CA THR A 293 0.74 2.88 1.12
C THR A 293 0.18 1.64 1.83
N ILE A 294 -0.83 1.82 2.68
CA ILE A 294 -1.50 0.70 3.35
C ILE A 294 -2.21 -0.18 2.32
N HIS A 295 -2.98 0.44 1.41
CA HIS A 295 -3.79 -0.28 0.42
C HIS A 295 -2.97 -1.25 -0.45
N GLN A 296 -1.80 -0.79 -0.92
CA GLN A 296 -0.97 -1.56 -1.85
C GLN A 296 0.02 -2.50 -1.17
N PHE A 297 0.62 -2.08 -0.06
CA PHE A 297 1.79 -2.78 0.51
C PHE A 297 1.48 -3.52 1.81
N TYR A 298 0.29 -3.33 2.39
CA TYR A 298 -0.10 -3.98 3.63
C TYR A 298 -1.39 -4.78 3.47
N CYS A 299 -2.53 -4.12 3.29
CA CYS A 299 -3.81 -4.78 3.08
C CYS A 299 -4.81 -3.86 2.36
N PRO A 300 -5.83 -4.42 1.69
CA PRO A 300 -6.98 -3.64 1.24
C PRO A 300 -7.54 -2.77 2.38
N LEU A 301 -7.96 -1.53 2.08
CA LEU A 301 -8.45 -0.64 3.12
C LEU A 301 -9.73 -1.20 3.77
N PRO A 302 -9.84 -1.20 5.10
CA PRO A 302 -10.99 -1.76 5.81
C PRO A 302 -12.27 -0.95 5.57
N ASP A 303 -13.42 -1.51 5.91
CA ASP A 303 -14.70 -0.83 5.70
C ASP A 303 -14.97 0.27 6.71
N ASP A 304 -14.47 0.18 7.94
CA ASP A 304 -14.69 1.20 8.98
C ASP A 304 -13.43 2.05 9.20
N LEU A 305 -13.60 3.36 9.44
CA LEU A 305 -12.46 4.26 9.71
C LEU A 305 -11.68 3.84 10.97
N SER A 306 -12.35 3.28 11.97
CA SER A 306 -11.69 2.83 13.20
C SER A 306 -10.64 1.75 12.91
N GLU A 307 -10.99 0.77 12.08
CA GLU A 307 -10.07 -0.28 11.65
C GLU A 307 -8.92 0.30 10.83
N PHE A 308 -9.20 1.30 9.98
CA PHE A 308 -8.15 2.00 9.22
C PHE A 308 -7.14 2.69 10.16
N LYS A 309 -7.60 3.32 11.25
CA LYS A 309 -6.72 3.94 12.25
C LYS A 309 -5.83 2.91 12.96
N GLU A 310 -6.39 1.75 13.28
CA GLU A 310 -5.64 0.64 13.89
C GLU A 310 -4.56 0.12 12.94
N VAL A 311 -4.92 -0.17 11.69
CA VAL A 311 -3.96 -0.61 10.65
C VAL A 311 -2.89 0.46 10.42
N THR A 312 -3.28 1.73 10.35
CA THR A 312 -2.33 2.84 10.18
C THR A 312 -1.32 2.88 11.32
N SER A 313 -1.76 2.67 12.57
CA SER A 313 -0.87 2.67 13.74
C SER A 313 0.11 1.49 13.73
N CYS A 314 -0.25 0.36 13.10
CA CYS A 314 0.66 -0.78 12.91
C CYS A 314 1.74 -0.50 11.85
N VAL A 315 1.38 0.18 10.75
CA VAL A 315 2.32 0.48 9.65
C VAL A 315 3.16 1.72 9.95
N PHE A 316 2.57 2.74 10.56
CA PHE A 316 3.23 4.00 10.90
C PHE A 316 2.94 4.36 12.35
N PRO A 317 3.76 3.89 13.31
CA PRO A 317 3.53 4.14 14.73
C PRO A 317 3.55 5.62 15.13
N ARG A 318 4.28 6.44 14.36
CA ARG A 318 4.39 7.89 14.56
C ARG A 318 4.38 8.62 13.22
N LEU A 319 3.29 9.33 12.96
CA LEU A 319 3.12 10.21 11.80
C LEU A 319 3.14 11.69 12.22
N LEU A 320 3.61 12.56 11.33
CA LEU A 320 3.44 14.00 11.45
C LEU A 320 3.16 14.63 10.09
N ASP A 321 2.04 15.35 9.99
CA ASP A 321 1.68 16.09 8.79
C ASP A 321 2.13 17.56 8.92
N THR A 322 3.08 17.97 8.08
CA THR A 322 3.63 19.34 8.11
C THR A 322 2.60 20.40 7.71
N LYS A 323 1.62 20.05 6.87
CA LYS A 323 0.54 20.97 6.51
C LYS A 323 -0.34 21.26 7.72
N LEU A 324 -0.63 20.23 8.52
CA LEU A 324 -1.37 20.39 9.76
C LEU A 324 -0.54 21.19 10.80
N MET A 325 0.74 20.87 10.95
CA MET A 325 1.65 21.57 11.86
C MET A 325 1.67 23.07 11.54
N ALA A 326 1.90 23.44 10.28
CA ALA A 326 1.91 24.83 9.81
C ALA A 326 0.55 25.54 9.98
N SER A 327 -0.56 24.79 9.96
CA SER A 327 -1.93 25.32 10.13
C SER A 327 -2.37 25.43 11.60
N THR A 328 -1.51 25.07 12.54
CA THR A 328 -1.79 25.04 13.98
C THR A 328 -0.98 26.12 14.71
N GLN A 329 -1.45 26.58 15.87
CA GLN A 329 -0.67 27.53 16.68
C GLN A 329 0.65 26.91 17.15
N PRO A 330 1.76 27.67 17.22
CA PRO A 330 1.87 29.12 16.95
C PRO A 330 2.05 29.49 15.45
N PHE A 331 2.17 28.51 14.56
CA PHE A 331 2.48 28.75 13.14
C PHE A 331 1.36 29.43 12.37
N LYS A 332 0.10 29.15 12.73
CA LYS A 332 -1.10 29.72 12.08
C LYS A 332 -1.11 31.26 12.06
N GLU A 333 -0.49 31.92 13.03
CA GLU A 333 -0.38 33.39 13.08
C GLU A 333 0.68 33.96 12.14
N ILE A 334 1.62 33.12 11.71
CA ILE A 334 2.85 33.51 11.01
C ILE A 334 2.85 33.04 9.54
N ILE A 335 2.18 31.91 9.28
CA ILE A 335 2.15 31.22 7.98
C ILE A 335 0.74 31.34 7.39
N ASN A 336 0.63 32.05 6.28
CA ASN A 336 -0.65 32.31 5.61
C ASN A 336 -0.98 31.28 4.51
N ASN A 337 0.04 30.69 3.88
CA ASN A 337 -0.13 29.68 2.84
C ASN A 337 0.67 28.43 3.22
N THR A 338 0.01 27.28 3.21
CA THR A 338 0.57 26.00 3.62
C THR A 338 0.69 25.02 2.46
N SER A 339 0.71 25.47 1.19
CA SER A 339 1.22 24.62 0.11
C SER A 339 2.71 24.38 0.32
N LEU A 340 3.22 23.19 -0.02
CA LEU A 340 4.61 22.81 0.24
C LEU A 340 5.60 23.84 -0.30
N ALA A 341 5.42 24.28 -1.55
CA ALA A 341 6.25 25.29 -2.20
C ALA A 341 6.32 26.63 -1.45
N GLU A 342 5.18 27.13 -0.98
CA GLU A 342 5.11 28.43 -0.30
C GLU A 342 5.52 28.30 1.17
N LEU A 343 5.26 27.14 1.78
CA LEU A 343 5.71 26.82 3.12
C LEU A 343 7.23 26.78 3.19
N GLU A 344 7.88 26.13 2.24
CA GLU A 344 9.34 26.07 2.10
C GLU A 344 9.95 27.48 2.06
N LYS A 345 9.43 28.35 1.19
CA LYS A 345 9.87 29.74 1.07
C LYS A 345 9.67 30.51 2.37
N ARG A 346 8.47 30.41 2.96
CA ARG A 346 8.11 31.13 4.19
C ARG A 346 9.03 30.74 5.36
N LEU A 347 9.41 29.47 5.44
CA LEU A 347 10.25 28.94 6.52
C LEU A 347 11.74 29.29 6.40
N LYS A 348 12.15 29.97 5.31
CA LYS A 348 13.49 30.58 5.20
C LYS A 348 13.57 32.00 5.76
N GLU A 349 12.43 32.61 6.05
CA GLU A 349 12.31 33.99 6.51
C GLU A 349 12.04 34.09 8.01
N VAL A 350 12.43 35.22 8.63
CA VAL A 350 12.17 35.52 10.05
C VAL A 350 10.68 35.31 10.40
N PRO A 351 10.35 34.69 11.56
CA PRO A 351 11.23 34.28 12.66
C PRO A 351 11.88 32.89 12.51
N PHE A 352 11.74 32.25 11.35
CA PHE A 352 12.37 30.96 11.08
C PHE A 352 13.81 31.13 10.60
N SER A 353 14.56 30.03 10.62
CA SER A 353 15.91 29.96 10.09
C SER A 353 16.06 28.67 9.28
N PRO A 354 16.61 28.72 8.05
CA PRO A 354 16.81 27.52 7.25
C PRO A 354 17.78 26.56 7.96
N PRO A 355 17.45 25.25 8.02
CA PRO A 355 18.32 24.28 8.66
C PRO A 355 19.57 24.04 7.82
N LYS A 356 20.69 23.79 8.50
CA LYS A 356 21.89 23.27 7.85
C LYS A 356 21.66 21.81 7.51
N VAL A 357 21.69 21.48 6.23
CA VAL A 357 21.47 20.13 5.72
C VAL A 357 22.48 19.83 4.61
N GLU A 358 23.00 18.62 4.59
CA GLU A 358 23.90 18.13 3.54
C GLU A 358 23.52 16.72 3.12
N SER A 359 23.75 16.39 1.86
CA SER A 359 23.60 15.02 1.37
C SER A 359 24.76 14.16 1.87
N ALA A 360 24.46 12.91 2.24
CA ALA A 360 25.48 11.95 2.63
C ALA A 360 26.48 11.70 1.50
N GLU A 361 27.72 11.34 1.85
CA GLU A 361 28.75 11.01 0.85
C GLU A 361 28.27 9.86 -0.05
N GLY A 362 28.40 10.04 -1.37
CA GLY A 362 27.96 9.07 -2.37
C GLY A 362 26.45 9.09 -2.66
N PHE A 363 25.68 9.99 -2.06
CA PHE A 363 24.27 10.22 -2.38
C PHE A 363 24.09 11.46 -3.28
N PRO A 364 23.07 11.47 -4.16
CA PRO A 364 22.70 12.67 -4.89
C PRO A 364 22.34 13.80 -3.93
N SER A 365 22.73 15.02 -4.27
CA SER A 365 22.30 16.24 -3.59
C SER A 365 21.24 16.94 -4.42
N TYR A 366 20.27 17.53 -3.73
CA TYR A 366 19.27 18.41 -4.32
C TYR A 366 19.71 19.87 -4.23
N ASP A 367 19.47 20.64 -5.28
CA ASP A 367 19.64 22.11 -5.28
C ASP A 367 18.27 22.78 -5.35
N THR A 368 17.83 23.27 -4.19
CA THR A 368 16.55 23.99 -4.02
C THR A 368 16.40 25.24 -4.89
N ALA A 369 17.49 25.75 -5.49
CA ALA A 369 17.43 26.89 -6.40
C ALA A 369 17.11 26.50 -7.86
N SER A 370 17.43 25.27 -8.27
CA SER A 370 17.28 24.80 -9.65
C SER A 370 16.25 23.69 -9.84
N GLU A 371 15.92 22.95 -8.78
CA GLU A 371 15.02 21.81 -8.85
C GLU A 371 13.58 22.22 -8.60
N GLN A 372 12.70 21.68 -9.44
CA GLN A 372 11.27 21.91 -9.36
C GLN A 372 10.64 20.80 -8.51
N LEU A 373 9.65 21.16 -7.71
CA LEU A 373 8.79 20.21 -7.01
C LEU A 373 8.16 19.21 -8.00
N HIS A 374 7.55 18.14 -7.48
CA HIS A 374 6.83 17.11 -8.25
C HIS A 374 7.70 15.93 -8.72
N GLU A 375 8.67 15.59 -7.86
CA GLU A 375 9.37 14.32 -7.81
C GLU A 375 9.35 13.88 -6.35
N ALA A 376 8.83 12.68 -6.06
CA ALA A 376 8.45 12.30 -4.70
C ALA A 376 9.59 12.38 -3.66
N GLY A 377 10.80 11.92 -3.99
CA GLY A 377 11.98 12.05 -3.14
C GLY A 377 12.40 13.50 -2.87
N TYR A 378 12.25 14.40 -3.85
CA TYR A 378 12.49 15.83 -3.65
C TYR A 378 11.43 16.46 -2.75
N ASP A 379 10.15 16.17 -2.98
CA ASP A 379 9.04 16.68 -2.17
C ASP A 379 9.12 16.14 -0.72
N ALA A 380 9.56 14.89 -0.53
CA ALA A 380 9.88 14.32 0.77
C ALA A 380 11.05 15.06 1.45
N TYR A 381 12.11 15.38 0.71
CA TYR A 381 13.23 16.18 1.23
C TYR A 381 12.78 17.56 1.71
N ILE A 382 12.04 18.30 0.88
CA ILE A 382 11.49 19.62 1.22
C ILE A 382 10.56 19.54 2.43
N THR A 383 9.72 18.50 2.50
CA THR A 383 8.84 18.23 3.64
C THR A 383 9.65 18.05 4.93
N GLY A 384 10.76 17.31 4.89
CA GLY A 384 11.67 17.17 6.01
C GLY A 384 12.30 18.49 6.45
N LEU A 385 12.72 19.34 5.51
CA LEU A 385 13.23 20.68 5.83
C LEU A 385 12.18 21.57 6.49
N CYS A 386 10.95 21.55 5.98
CA CYS A 386 9.83 22.30 6.56
C CYS A 386 9.59 21.88 8.02
N PHE A 387 9.60 20.57 8.29
CA PHE A 387 9.50 20.05 9.65
C PHE A 387 10.64 20.55 10.55
N ILE A 388 11.89 20.44 10.11
CA ILE A 388 13.05 20.84 10.92
C ILE A 388 12.95 22.33 11.29
N SER A 389 12.65 23.20 10.31
CA SER A 389 12.49 24.64 10.54
C SER A 389 11.41 24.95 11.57
N MET A 390 10.25 24.30 11.45
CA MET A 390 9.14 24.48 12.39
C MET A 390 9.48 23.92 13.78
N ALA A 391 10.12 22.75 13.87
CA ALA A 391 10.54 22.15 15.13
C ALA A 391 11.54 23.06 15.87
N ASN A 392 12.56 23.57 15.17
CA ASN A 392 13.56 24.48 15.74
C ASN A 392 12.92 25.79 16.21
N PHE A 393 11.94 26.32 15.48
CA PHE A 393 11.18 27.49 15.93
C PHE A 393 10.46 27.25 17.26
N LEU A 394 9.89 26.07 17.50
CA LEU A 394 9.31 25.72 18.80
C LEU A 394 10.35 25.74 19.93
N GLY A 395 11.61 25.45 19.62
CA GLY A 395 12.73 25.54 20.56
C GLY A 395 12.98 26.94 21.09
N SER A 396 12.59 27.99 20.36
CA SER A 396 12.72 29.39 20.78
C SER A 396 11.82 29.76 21.96
N PHE A 397 10.74 29.01 22.20
CA PHE A 397 9.84 29.21 23.35
C PHE A 397 10.35 28.58 24.65
N LEU A 398 11.44 27.80 24.59
CA LEU A 398 12.07 27.23 25.78
C LEU A 398 12.86 28.30 26.54
N SER A 399 13.08 28.07 27.84
CA SER A 399 13.93 28.89 28.69
C SER A 399 15.03 28.02 29.33
N PRO A 400 16.29 28.07 28.84
CA PRO A 400 16.79 28.88 27.73
C PRO A 400 16.31 28.37 26.35
N PRO A 401 16.26 29.24 25.33
CA PRO A 401 15.87 28.86 23.97
C PRO A 401 16.87 27.88 23.37
N LYS A 402 16.38 26.96 22.54
CA LYS A 402 17.21 25.97 21.82
C LYS A 402 17.08 26.17 20.31
N ASN A 403 18.23 26.23 19.63
CA ASN A 403 18.30 26.34 18.18
C ASN A 403 17.98 25.03 17.46
N HIS A 404 18.19 23.89 18.14
CA HIS A 404 17.88 22.56 17.63
C HIS A 404 16.84 21.88 18.53
N VAL A 405 15.80 21.34 17.90
CA VAL A 405 14.79 20.50 18.56
C VAL A 405 14.80 19.12 17.92
N SER A 406 15.08 18.10 18.73
CA SER A 406 15.03 16.70 18.30
C SER A 406 13.62 16.31 17.86
N ALA A 407 13.52 15.46 16.83
CA ALA A 407 12.26 14.87 16.38
C ALA A 407 11.53 14.05 17.46
N ARG A 408 12.24 13.62 18.52
CA ARG A 408 11.71 12.92 19.71
C ARG A 408 11.31 13.87 20.86
N SER A 409 11.33 15.19 20.62
CA SER A 409 11.03 16.19 21.64
C SER A 409 9.54 16.21 22.00
N LYS A 410 9.25 16.43 23.29
CA LYS A 410 7.89 16.66 23.80
C LYS A 410 7.18 17.87 23.18
N LEU A 411 7.95 18.81 22.62
CA LEU A 411 7.38 19.94 21.87
C LEU A 411 6.66 19.50 20.59
N ILE A 412 7.01 18.33 20.05
CA ILE A 412 6.48 17.81 18.79
C ILE A 412 5.33 16.83 19.03
N GLU A 413 5.28 16.18 20.20
CA GLU A 413 4.25 15.18 20.57
C GLU A 413 2.80 15.62 20.26
N PRO A 414 2.37 16.87 20.47
CA PRO A 414 1.00 17.29 20.13
C PRO A 414 0.63 17.12 18.65
N PHE A 415 1.61 17.11 17.75
CA PHE A 415 1.41 16.96 16.30
C PHE A 415 1.43 15.50 15.83
N TYR A 416 1.82 14.55 16.68
CA TYR A 416 1.85 13.15 16.30
C TYR A 416 0.46 12.60 15.97
N ASN A 417 0.45 11.71 14.98
CA ASN A 417 -0.67 10.85 14.63
C ASN A 417 -1.96 11.61 14.33
N LYS A 418 -1.81 12.81 13.75
CA LYS A 418 -2.90 13.66 13.26
C LYS A 418 -2.66 13.99 11.80
N LEU A 419 -3.56 13.57 10.93
CA LEU A 419 -3.48 13.80 9.49
C LEU A 419 -4.33 15.01 9.09
N PHE A 420 -3.85 15.82 8.16
CA PHE A 420 -4.58 17.00 7.71
C PHE A 420 -5.88 16.61 6.97
N LEU A 421 -7.00 17.26 7.32
CA LEU A 421 -8.26 17.09 6.61
C LEU A 421 -8.54 18.26 5.68
N MET A 422 -8.25 18.06 4.40
CA MET A 422 -8.43 19.11 3.39
C MET A 422 -9.88 19.58 3.29
N ARG A 423 -10.08 20.91 3.32
CA ARG A 423 -11.35 21.62 3.10
C ARG A 423 -12.50 21.30 4.06
N VAL A 424 -12.27 20.54 5.13
CA VAL A 424 -13.26 20.41 6.21
C VAL A 424 -13.29 21.71 7.01
N MET A 425 -14.48 22.24 7.28
CA MET A 425 -14.63 23.58 7.86
C MET A 425 -14.28 23.64 9.35
N ASP A 426 -14.64 22.57 10.07
CA ASP A 426 -14.73 22.58 11.53
C ASP A 426 -13.93 21.44 12.20
N ILE A 427 -13.37 20.52 11.40
CA ILE A 427 -12.50 19.44 11.85
C ILE A 427 -11.12 19.63 11.22
N PRO A 428 -10.11 20.09 11.99
CA PRO A 428 -8.80 20.41 11.45
C PRO A 428 -7.96 19.20 11.05
N TYR A 429 -8.22 18.03 11.66
CA TYR A 429 -7.41 16.83 11.48
C TYR A 429 -8.20 15.54 11.74
N LEU A 430 -7.71 14.46 11.15
CA LEU A 430 -8.05 13.08 11.50
C LEU A 430 -7.13 12.62 12.62
N ASN A 431 -7.68 12.26 13.78
CA ASN A 431 -6.93 11.78 14.92
C ASN A 431 -6.78 10.25 14.85
N LEU A 432 -5.56 9.74 14.68
CA LEU A 432 -5.34 8.29 14.55
C LEU A 432 -5.32 7.57 15.90
N GLU A 433 -4.96 8.24 17.00
CA GLU A 433 -4.84 7.63 18.33
C GLU A 433 -6.15 7.65 19.15
N GLY A 434 -7.19 8.30 18.64
CA GLY A 434 -8.40 8.51 19.42
C GLY A 434 -9.59 8.99 18.61
N PRO A 435 -10.68 9.36 19.31
CA PRO A 435 -11.86 9.90 18.65
C PRO A 435 -11.52 11.23 17.97
N ASP A 436 -12.19 11.47 16.85
CA ASP A 436 -12.11 12.75 16.17
C ASP A 436 -12.94 13.82 16.89
N LEU A 437 -12.57 15.08 16.68
CA LEU A 437 -13.31 16.21 17.18
C LEU A 437 -14.74 16.19 16.64
N GLN A 438 -15.71 16.38 17.54
CA GLN A 438 -17.13 16.50 17.20
C GLN A 438 -17.52 17.98 17.17
N PRO A 439 -17.59 18.61 15.99
CA PRO A 439 -17.92 20.03 15.90
C PRO A 439 -19.39 20.29 16.24
N LYS A 440 -19.64 21.44 16.88
CA LYS A 440 -21.02 21.91 17.10
C LYS A 440 -21.53 22.51 15.78
N ARG A 441 -22.34 21.73 15.08
CA ARG A 441 -23.01 22.11 13.82
C ARG A 441 -24.46 22.59 14.04
N ASP A 442 -24.68 23.24 15.17
CA ASP A 442 -25.97 23.84 15.56
C ASP A 442 -26.44 24.91 14.56
N HIS A 443 -25.50 25.61 13.93
CA HIS A 443 -25.72 26.60 12.88
C HIS A 443 -25.87 26.03 11.46
N VAL A 444 -25.85 24.70 11.30
CA VAL A 444 -25.92 24.02 9.99
C VAL A 444 -27.30 23.41 9.76
N LEU A 445 -27.81 23.60 8.54
CA LEU A 445 -29.09 23.11 8.08
C LEU A 445 -28.90 22.11 6.94
N HIS A 446 -29.75 21.09 6.89
CA HIS A 446 -29.90 20.24 5.71
C HIS A 446 -31.12 20.70 4.92
N VAL A 447 -30.92 21.02 3.65
CA VAL A 447 -31.97 21.50 2.75
C VAL A 447 -32.16 20.50 1.63
N THR A 448 -33.41 20.10 1.39
CA THR A 448 -33.81 19.27 0.24
C THR A 448 -34.69 20.10 -0.69
N PHE A 449 -34.45 20.02 -1.99
CA PHE A 449 -35.07 20.87 -3.01
C PHE A 449 -35.13 20.14 -4.37
N PRO A 450 -35.85 20.69 -5.36
CA PRO A 450 -35.94 20.14 -6.71
C PRO A 450 -34.60 20.22 -7.44
N LYS A 451 -34.32 19.23 -8.29
CA LYS A 451 -33.04 19.07 -9.02
C LYS A 451 -32.65 20.23 -9.93
N GLU A 452 -33.60 21.10 -10.26
CA GLU A 452 -33.39 22.27 -11.12
C GLU A 452 -32.70 23.42 -10.38
N TRP A 453 -32.64 23.36 -9.05
CA TRP A 453 -32.08 24.42 -8.22
C TRP A 453 -30.56 24.54 -8.39
N LYS A 454 -30.09 25.79 -8.34
CA LYS A 454 -28.70 26.19 -8.41
C LYS A 454 -28.30 26.90 -7.13
N THR A 455 -27.00 27.15 -6.96
CA THR A 455 -26.48 27.83 -5.77
C THR A 455 -27.11 29.21 -5.58
N SER A 456 -27.46 29.91 -6.68
CA SER A 456 -28.16 31.21 -6.63
C SER A 456 -29.52 31.12 -5.93
N ASP A 457 -30.26 30.02 -6.12
CA ASP A 457 -31.57 29.82 -5.52
C ASP A 457 -31.45 29.64 -4.00
N LEU A 458 -30.39 28.94 -3.54
CA LEU A 458 -30.09 28.83 -2.12
C LEU A 458 -29.66 30.17 -1.52
N TYR A 459 -28.81 30.95 -2.19
CA TYR A 459 -28.46 32.29 -1.72
C TYR A 459 -29.69 33.21 -1.65
N GLN A 460 -30.60 33.11 -2.62
CA GLN A 460 -31.84 33.88 -2.60
C GLN A 460 -32.75 33.44 -1.45
N LEU A 461 -32.93 32.14 -1.26
CA LEU A 461 -33.75 31.55 -0.19
C LEU A 461 -33.30 32.01 1.20
N PHE A 462 -31.99 32.06 1.44
CA PHE A 462 -31.43 32.43 2.74
C PHE A 462 -30.96 33.88 2.83
N SER A 463 -31.28 34.73 1.85
CA SER A 463 -30.84 36.13 1.79
C SER A 463 -31.18 36.95 3.05
N ALA A 464 -32.28 36.61 3.74
CA ALA A 464 -32.68 37.24 5.00
C ALA A 464 -31.74 36.97 6.18
N PHE A 465 -30.88 35.95 6.09
CA PHE A 465 -29.96 35.52 7.15
C PHE A 465 -28.52 36.01 6.94
N GLY A 466 -28.28 36.79 5.87
CA GLY A 466 -26.97 37.32 5.51
C GLY A 466 -26.14 36.33 4.69
N ASN A 467 -24.82 36.39 4.85
CA ASN A 467 -23.94 35.49 4.12
C ASN A 467 -24.10 34.07 4.66
N ILE A 468 -24.27 33.13 3.72
CA ILE A 468 -24.34 31.70 3.99
C ILE A 468 -23.19 30.96 3.31
N GLN A 469 -22.89 29.77 3.81
CA GLN A 469 -22.02 28.83 3.12
C GLN A 469 -22.83 27.63 2.66
N VAL A 470 -22.71 27.28 1.39
CA VAL A 470 -23.42 26.16 0.78
C VAL A 470 -22.44 25.03 0.50
N SER A 471 -22.78 23.82 0.94
CA SER A 471 -22.06 22.60 0.63
C SER A 471 -22.99 21.54 0.06
N TRP A 472 -22.87 21.31 -1.25
CA TRP A 472 -23.71 20.37 -1.98
C TRP A 472 -23.49 18.92 -1.55
N ILE A 473 -24.56 18.18 -1.31
CA ILE A 473 -24.53 16.74 -0.99
C ILE A 473 -24.79 15.94 -2.26
N ASP A 474 -25.86 16.27 -2.97
CA ASP A 474 -26.26 15.72 -4.28
C ASP A 474 -27.03 16.76 -5.10
N ASP A 475 -27.67 16.36 -6.21
CA ASP A 475 -28.44 17.25 -7.07
C ASP A 475 -29.76 17.74 -6.45
N THR A 476 -30.19 17.18 -5.32
CA THR A 476 -31.46 17.50 -4.64
C THR A 476 -31.28 17.95 -3.20
N SER A 477 -30.04 18.02 -2.69
CA SER A 477 -29.79 18.38 -1.30
C SER A 477 -28.44 19.04 -1.06
N ALA A 478 -28.41 19.92 -0.04
CA ALA A 478 -27.20 20.63 0.38
C ALA A 478 -27.22 20.94 1.88
N PHE A 479 -26.03 21.05 2.47
CA PHE A 479 -25.84 21.70 3.75
C PHE A 479 -25.71 23.21 3.58
N VAL A 480 -26.41 23.96 4.43
CA VAL A 480 -26.33 25.42 4.49
C VAL A 480 -25.94 25.83 5.90
N SER A 481 -24.82 26.53 6.03
CA SER A 481 -24.36 27.11 7.29
C SER A 481 -24.78 28.57 7.38
N LEU A 482 -25.45 28.90 8.49
CA LEU A 482 -25.88 30.27 8.82
C LEU A 482 -24.86 30.96 9.72
N SER A 483 -24.87 32.30 9.70
CA SER A 483 -23.93 33.11 10.47
C SER A 483 -24.17 33.07 11.98
N GLN A 484 -25.42 32.84 12.42
CA GLN A 484 -25.80 32.85 13.83
C GLN A 484 -26.69 31.64 14.16
N PRO A 485 -26.41 30.88 15.24
CA PRO A 485 -27.21 29.71 15.62
C PRO A 485 -28.70 30.01 15.86
N GLU A 486 -29.06 31.20 16.34
CA GLU A 486 -30.46 31.57 16.62
C GLU A 486 -31.32 31.64 15.36
N GLN A 487 -30.70 31.84 14.19
CA GLN A 487 -31.38 31.94 12.90
C GLN A 487 -31.88 30.58 12.39
N VAL A 488 -31.29 29.49 12.86
CA VAL A 488 -31.57 28.11 12.42
C VAL A 488 -33.04 27.77 12.66
N GLN A 489 -33.53 28.04 13.87
CA GLN A 489 -34.92 27.76 14.22
C GLN A 489 -35.91 28.59 13.40
N ILE A 490 -35.54 29.82 13.06
CA ILE A 490 -36.34 30.70 12.20
C ILE A 490 -36.43 30.11 10.79
N ALA A 491 -35.30 29.70 10.21
CA ALA A 491 -35.26 29.08 8.88
C ALA A 491 -36.09 27.78 8.82
N VAL A 492 -35.95 26.91 9.82
CA VAL A 492 -36.72 25.66 9.91
C VAL A 492 -38.23 25.95 10.02
N ASN A 493 -38.62 26.90 10.87
CA ASN A 493 -40.04 27.26 11.04
C ASN A 493 -40.63 27.86 9.76
N THR A 494 -39.88 28.69 9.03
CA THR A 494 -40.31 29.25 7.75
C THR A 494 -40.53 28.17 6.69
N SER A 495 -39.69 27.13 6.67
CA SER A 495 -39.82 26.02 5.70
C SER A 495 -41.10 25.20 5.84
N ARG A 496 -41.77 25.24 7.01
CA ARG A 496 -43.03 24.49 7.23
C ARG A 496 -44.17 24.91 6.32
N TYR A 497 -44.07 26.11 5.75
CA TYR A 497 -45.08 26.67 4.84
C TYR A 497 -44.69 26.51 3.37
N ALA A 498 -43.53 25.92 3.07
CA ALA A 498 -43.04 25.71 1.71
C ALA A 498 -43.38 24.29 1.23
N GLU A 499 -43.81 24.17 -0.03
CA GLU A 499 -44.06 22.88 -0.67
C GLU A 499 -42.87 22.39 -1.52
N SER A 500 -42.07 23.33 -2.03
CA SER A 500 -41.00 23.03 -2.98
C SER A 500 -39.69 22.58 -2.34
N TYR A 501 -39.44 22.92 -1.08
CA TYR A 501 -38.22 22.55 -0.37
C TYR A 501 -38.50 22.21 1.09
N ARG A 502 -37.58 21.48 1.71
CA ARG A 502 -37.64 21.14 3.15
C ARG A 502 -36.33 21.50 3.83
N ILE A 503 -36.43 22.19 4.96
CA ILE A 503 -35.29 22.50 5.82
C ILE A 503 -35.43 21.69 7.10
N GLN A 504 -34.35 21.03 7.50
CA GLN A 504 -34.24 20.37 8.80
C GLN A 504 -32.89 20.73 9.43
N THR A 505 -32.80 20.61 10.75
CA THR A 505 -31.53 20.84 11.45
C THR A 505 -30.52 19.74 11.12
N TYR A 506 -29.23 20.04 11.24
CA TYR A 506 -28.18 19.03 11.08
C TYR A 506 -28.36 17.86 12.06
N ALA A 507 -28.76 18.14 13.31
CA ALA A 507 -29.01 17.12 14.32
C ALA A 507 -30.11 16.13 13.91
N GLU A 508 -31.27 16.64 13.45
CA GLU A 508 -32.37 15.81 12.94
C GLU A 508 -31.94 14.97 11.72
N TYR A 509 -31.15 15.57 10.81
CA TYR A 509 -30.59 14.84 9.67
C TYR A 509 -29.70 13.67 10.11
N VAL A 510 -28.79 13.91 11.06
CA VAL A 510 -27.87 12.88 11.56
C VAL A 510 -28.63 11.77 12.28
N GLU A 511 -29.59 12.10 13.13
CA GLU A 511 -30.43 11.12 13.84
C GLU A 511 -31.17 10.21 12.85
N LYS A 512 -31.86 10.80 11.87
CA LYS A 512 -32.55 10.04 10.82
C LYS A 512 -31.60 9.16 10.01
N LYS A 513 -30.41 9.66 9.68
CA LYS A 513 -29.39 8.87 8.95
C LYS A 513 -28.88 7.69 9.78
N HIS A 514 -28.75 7.85 11.10
CA HIS A 514 -28.40 6.76 12.00
C HIS A 514 -29.49 5.69 12.08
N GLU A 515 -30.76 6.09 12.17
CA GLU A 515 -31.90 5.18 12.13
C GLU A 515 -31.95 4.38 10.82
N GLU A 516 -31.77 5.05 9.67
CA GLU A 516 -31.71 4.41 8.35
C GLU A 516 -30.55 3.41 8.24
N LYS A 517 -29.36 3.75 8.76
CA LYS A 517 -28.21 2.83 8.80
C LYS A 517 -28.48 1.62 9.70
N GLN A 518 -29.08 1.81 10.88
CA GLN A 518 -29.44 0.70 11.77
C GLN A 518 -30.51 -0.20 11.14
N ALA A 519 -31.51 0.38 10.47
CA ALA A 519 -32.53 -0.36 9.74
C ALA A 519 -31.93 -1.18 8.59
N LYS A 520 -30.99 -0.61 7.83
CA LYS A 520 -30.26 -1.33 6.77
C LYS A 520 -29.42 -2.49 7.34
N ARG A 521 -28.68 -2.27 8.44
CA ARG A 521 -27.90 -3.32 9.12
C ARG A 521 -28.78 -4.47 9.61
N LYS A 522 -29.93 -4.16 10.23
CA LYS A 522 -30.93 -5.18 10.65
C LYS A 522 -31.50 -5.95 9.45
N CYS A 523 -31.87 -5.24 8.37
CA CYS A 523 -32.38 -5.87 7.15
C CYS A 523 -31.36 -6.80 6.49
N THR A 524 -30.07 -6.41 6.46
CA THR A 524 -29.00 -7.28 5.96
C THR A 524 -28.76 -8.50 6.86
N GLU A 525 -28.77 -8.35 8.18
CA GLU A 525 -28.68 -9.50 9.09
C GLU A 525 -29.87 -10.45 8.97
N ASP A 526 -31.09 -9.91 8.82
CA ASP A 526 -32.30 -10.72 8.66
C ASP A 526 -32.30 -11.43 7.29
N SER A 527 -31.82 -10.78 6.24
CA SER A 527 -31.62 -11.39 4.91
C SER A 527 -30.57 -12.50 4.94
N TRP A 528 -29.45 -12.31 5.65
CA TRP A 528 -28.44 -13.35 5.88
C TRP A 528 -29.01 -14.52 6.68
N LYS A 529 -29.75 -14.26 7.76
CA LYS A 529 -30.45 -15.29 8.54
C LYS A 529 -31.52 -16.02 7.73
N GLU A 530 -32.18 -15.35 6.78
CA GLU A 530 -33.16 -15.96 5.88
C GLU A 530 -32.48 -16.83 4.81
N MET A 531 -31.35 -16.39 4.24
CA MET A 531 -30.51 -17.20 3.35
C MET A 531 -29.96 -18.44 4.06
N GLU A 532 -29.53 -18.30 5.31
CA GLU A 532 -29.02 -19.39 6.12
C GLU A 532 -30.14 -20.39 6.48
N ARG A 533 -31.34 -19.91 6.83
CA ARG A 533 -32.55 -20.75 6.99
C ARG A 533 -32.95 -21.46 5.70
N LYS A 534 -32.84 -20.80 4.54
CA LYS A 534 -33.09 -21.43 3.24
C LYS A 534 -32.04 -22.51 2.96
N ARG A 535 -30.76 -22.25 3.20
CA ARG A 535 -29.66 -23.22 3.04
C ARG A 535 -29.82 -24.46 3.93
N LEU A 536 -30.23 -24.26 5.19
CA LEU A 536 -30.54 -25.33 6.14
C LEU A 536 -31.80 -26.13 5.74
N LYS A 537 -32.83 -25.48 5.19
CA LYS A 537 -34.01 -26.17 4.66
C LYS A 537 -33.69 -27.02 3.43
N THR A 538 -32.86 -26.54 2.51
CA THR A 538 -32.47 -27.29 1.30
C THR A 538 -31.62 -28.53 1.63
N GLN A 539 -30.81 -28.48 2.70
CA GLN A 539 -30.08 -29.65 3.21
C GLN A 539 -30.96 -30.65 3.97
N CYS A 540 -32.12 -30.23 4.50
CA CYS A 540 -33.03 -31.12 5.23
C CYS A 540 -34.04 -31.83 4.32
N THR A 541 -34.30 -31.32 3.11
CA THR A 541 -35.23 -31.94 2.13
C THR A 541 -34.60 -33.01 1.24
N SER A 542 -33.29 -33.27 1.31
CA SER A 542 -32.63 -34.34 0.52
C SER A 542 -32.59 -35.71 1.21
N TYR A 543 -33.19 -35.84 2.41
CA TYR A 543 -33.28 -37.10 3.15
C TYR A 543 -34.69 -37.35 3.69
N VAL A 544 -35.70 -37.39 2.81
CA VAL A 544 -36.93 -38.14 3.08
C VAL A 544 -37.37 -38.86 1.80
N SER A 545 -37.53 -40.16 1.95
CA SER A 545 -37.69 -41.21 0.94
C SER A 545 -38.83 -41.04 -0.05
N GLN A 546 -38.58 -41.47 -1.29
CA GLN A 546 -39.23 -42.64 -1.91
C GLN A 546 -38.23 -43.39 -2.78
#